data_AF-A0A151CDS4-F1
#
_entry.id   AF-A0A151CDS4-F1
#
_cell.length_a   1.000
_cell.length_b   1.000
_cell.length_c   1.000
_cell.angle_alpha   90.00
_cell.angle_beta   90.00
_cell.angle_gamma   90.00
#
_symmetry.space_group_name_H-M   'P 1'
#
loop_
_entity.id
_entity.type
_entity.pdbx_description
1 polymer ?
#
loop_
_entity_poly.entity_id
_entity_poly.type
_entity_poly.pdbx_seq_one_letter_code
_entity_poly.pdbx_strand_id
1 'polypeptide(L)'
;MPRFSGTAAALFAVLLLCFSALSAEPLQRLSGGESTDGLNLSAIRVGEHQGFTRIVFDVTYWQGYGKPQAGKPADKAGHYTFTLHPDLSIEAELAGFRSTTTAIPSLPKGGIIRTIKRLSGEEYGDDSAVFYRITLRRNARLKAFTLKDPARIVLDVYE
;
A
#
# COMPACT_ATOMS: atom_id res chain seq x y z
N MET A 1 -35.22 4.83 71.06
CA MET A 1 -35.12 3.70 70.10
C MET A 1 -35.46 4.20 68.70
N PRO A 2 -34.49 4.30 67.77
CA PRO A 2 -34.76 4.33 66.34
C PRO A 2 -34.20 3.05 65.68
N ARG A 3 -34.93 2.46 64.73
CA ARG A 3 -34.43 1.37 63.87
C ARG A 3 -34.94 1.53 62.45
N PHE A 4 -33.96 1.63 61.53
CA PHE A 4 -33.91 1.25 60.11
C PHE A 4 -35.04 1.73 59.19
N SER A 5 -34.79 2.17 57.95
CA SER A 5 -33.94 1.48 56.98
C SER A 5 -33.36 2.44 55.95
N GLY A 6 -32.07 2.31 55.69
CA GLY A 6 -31.47 2.79 54.45
C GLY A 6 -31.80 1.86 53.29
N THR A 7 -31.95 2.42 52.11
CA THR A 7 -31.77 1.71 50.85
C THR A 7 -31.06 2.67 49.90
N ALA A 8 -29.78 2.38 49.71
CA ALA A 8 -28.96 2.94 48.66
C ALA A 8 -29.48 2.41 47.32
N ALA A 9 -29.79 3.31 46.37
CA ALA A 9 -30.02 2.95 44.98
C ALA A 9 -28.78 3.33 44.18
N ALA A 10 -28.21 2.31 43.55
CA ALA A 10 -26.91 2.30 42.91
C ALA A 10 -26.81 3.28 41.73
N LEU A 11 -25.71 4.03 41.70
CA LEU A 11 -25.26 4.80 40.55
C LEU A 11 -24.67 3.80 39.53
N PHE A 12 -25.44 3.46 38.51
CA PHE A 12 -24.96 2.66 37.38
C PHE A 12 -24.15 3.59 36.44
N ALA A 13 -22.84 3.68 36.68
CA ALA A 13 -21.91 4.29 35.74
C ALA A 13 -21.62 3.27 34.62
N VAL A 14 -22.35 3.39 33.52
CA VAL A 14 -22.01 2.69 32.27
C VAL A 14 -20.76 3.35 31.70
N LEU A 15 -19.60 2.76 31.98
CA LEU A 15 -18.34 3.13 31.34
C LEU A 15 -18.38 2.61 29.90
N LEU A 16 -18.87 3.44 28.99
CA LEU A 16 -18.73 3.22 27.55
C LEU A 16 -17.23 3.31 27.22
N LEU A 17 -16.56 2.17 27.14
CA LEU A 17 -15.24 2.07 26.51
C LEU A 17 -15.43 2.33 25.01
N CYS A 18 -15.35 3.60 24.62
CA CYS A 18 -15.10 3.96 23.23
C CYS A 18 -13.75 3.36 22.84
N PHE A 19 -13.76 2.18 22.20
CA PHE A 19 -12.67 1.73 21.36
C PHE A 19 -12.62 2.66 20.15
N SER A 20 -12.05 3.84 20.33
CA SER A 20 -11.57 4.62 19.21
C SER A 20 -10.50 3.75 18.53
N ALA A 21 -10.81 3.24 17.35
CA ALA A 21 -9.79 2.76 16.44
C ALA A 21 -8.84 3.95 16.20
N LEU A 22 -7.76 3.98 16.98
CA LEU A 22 -6.68 4.94 16.82
C LEU A 22 -6.05 4.58 15.48
N SER A 23 -6.57 5.18 14.40
CA SER A 23 -5.89 5.20 13.12
C SER A 23 -4.59 5.92 13.36
N ALA A 24 -3.53 5.16 13.66
CA ALA A 24 -2.24 5.75 13.93
C ALA A 24 -1.79 6.48 12.67
N GLU A 25 -1.49 7.78 12.82
CA GLU A 25 -1.05 8.63 11.71
C GLU A 25 0.12 7.97 10.96
N PRO A 26 0.16 8.09 9.62
CA PRO A 26 1.23 7.50 8.84
C PRO A 26 2.58 8.12 9.22
N LEU A 27 3.60 7.27 9.37
CA LEU A 27 4.98 7.69 9.66
C LEU A 27 5.61 8.44 8.49
N GLN A 28 5.24 8.05 7.27
CA GLN A 28 5.73 8.66 6.05
C GLN A 28 4.71 8.46 4.94
N ARG A 29 4.46 9.48 4.13
CA ARG A 29 3.68 9.37 2.90
C ARG A 29 4.48 9.95 1.74
N LEU A 30 4.61 9.19 0.66
CA LEU A 30 5.31 9.57 -0.56
C LEU A 30 4.37 9.43 -1.75
N SER A 31 4.39 10.40 -2.66
CA SER A 31 3.63 10.31 -3.90
C SER A 31 4.46 10.81 -5.08
N GLY A 32 4.08 10.37 -6.29
CA GLY A 32 4.76 10.76 -7.52
C GLY A 32 4.08 10.16 -8.75
N GLY A 33 4.81 10.13 -9.87
CA GLY A 33 4.28 9.68 -11.15
C GLY A 33 3.46 10.75 -11.88
N GLU A 34 2.77 10.33 -12.94
CA GLU A 34 1.95 11.21 -13.78
C GLU A 34 0.48 10.76 -13.74
N SER A 35 -0.46 11.69 -13.93
CA SER A 35 -1.86 11.31 -14.13
C SER A 35 -1.99 10.61 -15.49
N THR A 36 -2.40 9.35 -15.48
CA THR A 36 -2.49 8.47 -16.65
C THR A 36 -3.67 7.53 -16.50
N ASP A 37 -4.16 6.99 -17.62
CA ASP A 37 -5.14 5.91 -17.63
C ASP A 37 -4.68 4.80 -18.60
N GLY A 38 -5.19 3.58 -18.39
CA GLY A 38 -4.95 2.45 -19.27
C GLY A 38 -3.60 1.79 -19.06
N LEU A 39 -3.07 1.77 -17.84
CA LEU A 39 -1.84 1.06 -17.50
C LEU A 39 -2.12 -0.34 -16.94
N ASN A 40 -1.11 -1.19 -17.04
CA ASN A 40 -1.05 -2.52 -16.44
C ASN A 40 0.26 -2.70 -15.70
N LEU A 41 0.17 -3.27 -14.49
CA LEU A 41 1.34 -3.68 -13.74
C LEU A 41 1.77 -5.07 -14.22
N SER A 42 2.91 -5.12 -14.90
CA SER A 42 3.40 -6.30 -15.63
C SER A 42 4.31 -7.20 -14.79
N ALA A 43 5.09 -6.62 -13.88
CA ALA A 43 5.88 -7.36 -12.92
C ALA A 43 6.13 -6.55 -11.63
N ILE A 44 6.38 -7.27 -10.53
CA ILE A 44 6.94 -6.75 -9.30
C ILE A 44 8.26 -7.50 -9.08
N ARG A 45 9.35 -6.75 -8.95
CA ARG A 45 10.69 -7.29 -8.72
C ARG A 45 11.20 -6.78 -7.39
N VAL A 46 11.89 -7.65 -6.64
CA VAL A 46 12.50 -7.31 -5.36
C VAL A 46 13.98 -7.66 -5.43
N GLY A 47 14.84 -6.71 -5.06
CA GLY A 47 16.29 -6.88 -5.03
C GLY A 47 16.89 -6.34 -3.75
N GLU A 48 17.78 -7.12 -3.13
CA GLU A 48 18.54 -6.69 -1.95
C GLU A 48 19.80 -5.94 -2.39
N HIS A 49 20.07 -4.82 -1.74
CA HIS A 49 21.26 -3.99 -1.94
C HIS A 49 21.90 -3.68 -0.58
N GLN A 50 23.12 -3.15 -0.61
CA GLN A 50 23.78 -2.72 0.62
C GLN A 50 23.00 -1.53 1.23
N GLY A 51 22.34 -1.77 2.37
CA GLY A 51 21.62 -0.76 3.15
C GLY A 51 20.16 -0.51 2.73
N PHE A 52 19.64 -1.19 1.70
CA PHE A 52 18.23 -1.09 1.34
C PHE A 52 17.74 -2.28 0.52
N THR A 53 16.43 -2.51 0.53
CA THR A 53 15.75 -3.40 -0.43
C THR A 53 14.98 -2.55 -1.43
N ARG A 54 15.15 -2.86 -2.72
CA ARG A 54 14.44 -2.18 -3.81
C ARG A 54 13.27 -3.03 -4.30
N ILE A 55 12.10 -2.41 -4.38
CA ILE A 55 10.92 -2.95 -5.03
C ILE A 55 10.68 -2.16 -6.32
N VAL A 56 10.60 -2.86 -7.45
CA VAL A 56 10.35 -2.27 -8.77
C VAL A 56 9.03 -2.78 -9.30
N PHE A 57 8.17 -1.84 -9.70
CA PHE A 57 6.88 -2.07 -10.33
C PHE A 57 7.03 -1.73 -11.82
N ASP A 58 6.99 -2.75 -12.67
CA ASP A 58 7.16 -2.61 -14.11
C ASP A 58 5.84 -2.27 -14.79
N VAL A 59 5.82 -1.18 -15.57
CA VAL A 59 4.60 -0.61 -16.14
C VAL A 59 4.52 -0.88 -17.64
N THR A 60 3.36 -1.37 -18.07
CA THR A 60 3.00 -1.58 -19.49
C THR A 60 1.67 -0.92 -19.78
N TYR A 61 1.33 -0.71 -21.05
CA TYR A 61 -0.03 -0.35 -21.40
C TYR A 61 -0.97 -1.56 -21.25
N TRP A 62 -2.17 -1.30 -20.75
CA TRP A 62 -3.19 -2.30 -20.50
C TRP A 62 -3.62 -3.02 -21.79
N GLN A 63 -3.81 -4.34 -21.68
CA GLN A 63 -4.29 -5.16 -22.78
C GLN A 63 -5.82 -5.13 -22.81
N GLY A 64 -6.38 -4.23 -23.64
CA GLY A 64 -7.81 -4.09 -23.88
C GLY A 64 -8.15 -4.00 -25.36
N TYR A 65 -9.42 -4.29 -25.71
CA TYR A 65 -9.90 -4.22 -27.09
C TYR A 65 -9.71 -2.81 -27.67
N GLY A 66 -9.14 -2.71 -28.88
CA GLY A 66 -8.89 -1.43 -29.55
C GLY A 66 -7.70 -0.61 -29.03
N LYS A 67 -6.83 -1.17 -28.18
CA LYS A 67 -5.64 -0.47 -27.65
C LYS A 67 -4.36 -0.87 -28.41
N PRO A 68 -3.79 -0.01 -29.27
CA PRO A 68 -2.67 -0.38 -30.18
C PRO A 68 -1.31 -0.62 -29.48
N GLN A 69 -1.19 -0.26 -28.20
CA GLN A 69 0.03 -0.40 -27.42
C GLN A 69 -0.06 -1.46 -26.31
N ALA A 70 -1.16 -2.22 -26.26
CA ALA A 70 -1.40 -3.30 -25.31
C ALA A 70 -0.16 -4.20 -25.10
N GLY A 71 0.29 -4.34 -23.85
CA GLY A 71 1.44 -5.18 -23.48
C GLY A 71 2.81 -4.61 -23.80
N LYS A 72 2.90 -3.46 -24.48
CA LYS A 72 4.18 -2.76 -24.69
C LYS A 72 4.59 -2.02 -23.42
N PRO A 73 5.90 -1.83 -23.18
CA PRO A 73 6.37 -0.98 -22.10
C PRO A 73 5.76 0.41 -22.19
N ALA A 74 5.31 0.95 -21.07
CA ALA A 74 4.83 2.32 -21.01
C ALA A 74 6.01 3.30 -21.00
N ASP A 75 5.79 4.50 -21.50
CA ASP A 75 6.71 5.63 -21.44
C ASP A 75 6.59 6.40 -20.10
N LYS A 76 5.39 6.37 -19.51
CA LYS A 76 5.05 7.05 -18.27
C LYS A 76 4.62 6.07 -17.19
N ALA A 77 5.06 6.35 -15.98
CA ALA A 77 4.54 5.69 -14.78
C ALA A 77 3.28 6.43 -14.32
N GLY A 78 2.22 5.67 -14.02
CA GLY A 78 1.02 6.23 -13.42
C GLY A 78 1.27 6.77 -12.01
N HIS A 79 0.29 7.51 -11.51
CA HIS A 79 0.36 8.10 -10.19
C HIS A 79 0.46 7.01 -9.13
N TYR A 80 1.30 7.24 -8.12
CA TYR A 80 1.44 6.33 -6.99
C TYR A 80 1.45 7.08 -5.67
N THR A 81 0.97 6.39 -4.64
CA THR A 81 1.14 6.76 -3.25
C THR A 81 1.68 5.57 -2.46
N PHE A 82 2.70 5.82 -1.63
CA PHE A 82 3.20 4.87 -0.64
C PHE A 82 3.04 5.47 0.75
N THR A 83 2.36 4.74 1.63
CA THR A 83 2.10 5.15 3.01
C THR A 83 2.72 4.15 3.98
N LEU A 84 3.71 4.58 4.75
CA LEU A 84 4.33 3.78 5.82
C LEU A 84 3.56 3.98 7.13
N HIS A 85 3.13 2.89 7.73
CA HIS A 85 2.38 2.87 8.98
C HIS A 85 3.24 2.40 10.17
N PRO A 86 2.87 2.78 11.41
CA PRO A 86 3.55 2.32 12.63
C PRO A 86 3.55 0.80 12.85
N ASP A 87 2.64 0.06 12.20
CA ASP A 87 2.50 -1.38 12.30
C ASP A 87 3.46 -2.17 11.38
N LEU A 88 4.50 -1.50 10.87
CA LEU A 88 5.47 -2.05 9.91
C LEU A 88 4.83 -2.44 8.58
N SER A 89 3.75 -1.78 8.16
CA SER A 89 3.18 -1.98 6.83
C SER A 89 3.31 -0.75 5.94
N ILE A 90 3.45 -1.00 4.65
CA ILE A 90 3.39 0.00 3.59
C ILE A 90 2.14 -0.30 2.76
N GLU A 91 1.25 0.67 2.65
CA GLU A 91 0.17 0.65 1.67
C GLU A 91 0.64 1.33 0.40
N ALA A 92 0.54 0.61 -0.71
CA ALA A 92 0.87 1.08 -2.05
C ALA A 92 -0.41 1.20 -2.87
N GLU A 93 -0.71 2.40 -3.31
CA GLU A 93 -1.80 2.71 -4.23
C GLU A 93 -1.19 3.12 -5.57
N LEU A 94 -1.59 2.42 -6.64
CA LEU A 94 -1.15 2.67 -8.01
C LEU A 94 -2.36 3.04 -8.86
N ALA A 95 -2.56 4.33 -9.12
CA ALA A 95 -3.70 4.86 -9.85
C ALA A 95 -3.46 4.90 -11.37
N GLY A 96 -4.54 4.75 -12.16
CA GLY A 96 -4.49 4.62 -13.62
C GLY A 96 -4.22 3.20 -14.11
N PHE A 97 -4.18 2.21 -13.20
CA PHE A 97 -3.89 0.82 -13.50
C PHE A 97 -5.19 0.02 -13.58
N ARG A 98 -5.56 -0.40 -14.79
CA ARG A 98 -6.78 -1.16 -15.10
C ARG A 98 -6.67 -2.63 -14.73
N SER A 99 -5.45 -3.16 -14.68
CA SER A 99 -5.20 -4.53 -14.21
C SER A 99 -3.79 -4.70 -13.65
N THR A 100 -3.60 -5.86 -13.03
CA THR A 100 -2.28 -6.42 -12.78
C THR A 100 -2.28 -7.86 -13.27
N THR A 101 -1.34 -8.18 -14.15
CA THR A 101 -1.07 -9.55 -14.62
C THR A 101 0.08 -10.19 -13.84
N THR A 102 0.48 -9.57 -12.72
CA THR A 102 1.71 -9.89 -12.01
C THR A 102 1.51 -10.91 -10.90
N ALA A 103 2.39 -11.91 -10.86
CA ALA A 103 2.58 -12.75 -9.67
C ALA A 103 3.46 -12.05 -8.63
N ILE A 104 3.14 -12.21 -7.34
CA ILE A 104 4.01 -11.73 -6.26
C ILE A 104 5.32 -12.54 -6.28
N PRO A 105 6.51 -11.90 -6.32
CA PRO A 105 7.77 -12.62 -6.34
C PRO A 105 8.02 -13.34 -5.01
N SER A 106 8.80 -14.42 -5.06
CA SER A 106 9.36 -15.02 -3.85
C SER A 106 10.28 -14.02 -3.14
N LEU A 107 10.16 -13.93 -1.82
CA LEU A 107 10.91 -12.98 -1.00
C LEU A 107 12.08 -13.67 -0.28
N PRO A 108 13.24 -13.01 -0.15
CA PRO A 108 14.35 -13.52 0.65
C PRO A 108 13.91 -13.74 2.11
N LYS A 109 14.32 -14.86 2.72
CA LYS A 109 13.92 -15.20 4.09
C LYS A 109 14.47 -14.24 5.15
N GLY A 110 15.59 -13.56 4.88
CA GLY A 110 16.26 -12.61 5.79
C GLY A 110 16.05 -11.13 5.49
N GLY A 111 15.48 -10.79 4.33
CA GLY A 111 15.30 -9.41 3.89
C GLY A 111 14.31 -8.63 4.75
N ILE A 112 14.34 -7.29 4.64
CA ILE A 112 13.44 -6.41 5.39
C ILE A 112 11.97 -6.65 5.02
N ILE A 113 11.68 -7.10 3.81
CA ILE A 113 10.33 -7.38 3.33
C ILE A 113 9.89 -8.77 3.82
N ARG A 114 8.80 -8.81 4.58
CA ARG A 114 8.19 -10.05 5.07
C ARG A 114 7.20 -10.63 4.04
N THR A 115 6.29 -9.80 3.56
CA THR A 115 5.24 -10.21 2.59
C THR A 115 4.85 -9.05 1.71
N ILE A 116 4.45 -9.34 0.47
CA ILE A 116 3.72 -8.41 -0.41
C ILE A 116 2.39 -9.09 -0.72
N LYS A 117 1.28 -8.40 -0.47
CA LYS A 117 -0.07 -8.90 -0.74
C LYS A 117 -0.82 -7.89 -1.59
N ARG A 118 -1.44 -8.34 -2.67
CA ARG A 118 -2.43 -7.52 -3.37
C ARG A 118 -3.64 -7.37 -2.45
N LEU A 119 -4.14 -6.15 -2.31
CA LEU A 119 -5.42 -5.88 -1.67
C LEU A 119 -6.51 -5.92 -2.73
N SER A 120 -7.64 -6.52 -2.39
CA SER A 120 -8.85 -6.40 -3.19
C SER A 120 -9.35 -4.96 -3.04
N GLY A 121 -9.11 -4.12 -4.04
CA GLY A 121 -9.74 -2.80 -4.10
C GLY A 121 -11.18 -2.94 -4.60
N GLU A 122 -12.08 -2.13 -4.08
CA GLU A 122 -13.33 -1.84 -4.77
C GLU A 122 -12.99 -0.92 -5.96
N GLU A 123 -13.48 -1.24 -7.15
CA GLU A 123 -13.43 -0.32 -8.29
C GLU A 123 -14.25 0.92 -7.92
N TYR A 124 -13.60 2.01 -7.53
CA TYR A 124 -14.29 3.27 -7.22
C TYR A 124 -14.54 4.05 -8.52
N GLY A 125 -15.67 3.74 -9.19
CA GLY A 125 -16.09 4.45 -10.40
C GLY A 125 -15.24 4.10 -11.64
N ASP A 126 -14.88 5.11 -12.45
CA ASP A 126 -14.02 4.94 -13.64
C ASP A 126 -12.51 4.99 -13.28
N ASP A 127 -12.17 5.45 -12.07
CA ASP A 127 -10.78 5.59 -11.63
C ASP A 127 -10.24 4.24 -11.19
N SER A 128 -9.43 3.62 -12.04
CA SER A 128 -8.87 2.31 -11.78
C SER A 128 -7.57 2.40 -11.01
N ALA A 129 -7.49 1.71 -9.87
CA ALA A 129 -6.30 1.63 -9.04
C ALA A 129 -6.02 0.20 -8.60
N VAL A 130 -4.73 -0.11 -8.42
CA VAL A 130 -4.28 -1.39 -7.85
C VAL A 130 -3.60 -1.11 -6.52
N PHE A 131 -3.99 -1.88 -5.50
CA PHE A 131 -3.53 -1.71 -4.13
C PHE A 131 -2.68 -2.90 -3.68
N TYR A 132 -1.60 -2.63 -2.96
CA TYR A 132 -0.78 -3.63 -2.28
C TYR A 132 -0.52 -3.25 -0.84
N ARG A 133 -0.43 -4.26 0.02
CA ARG A 133 0.14 -4.16 1.36
C ARG A 133 1.48 -4.89 1.42
N ILE A 134 2.52 -4.16 1.79
CA ILE A 134 3.87 -4.67 1.96
C ILE A 134 4.15 -4.68 3.47
N THR A 135 4.39 -5.84 4.05
CA THR A 135 4.72 -5.97 5.47
C THR A 135 6.22 -6.06 5.64
N LEU A 136 6.77 -5.27 6.55
CA LEU A 136 8.18 -5.21 6.89
C LEU A 136 8.47 -6.05 8.14
N ARG A 137 9.73 -6.42 8.32
CA ARG A 137 10.22 -7.12 9.52
C ARG A 137 10.74 -6.18 10.60
N ARG A 138 11.06 -4.93 10.23
CA ARG A 138 11.67 -3.91 11.08
C ARG A 138 11.27 -2.52 10.57
N ASN A 139 11.49 -1.50 11.41
CA ASN A 139 11.30 -0.10 11.02
C ASN A 139 12.14 0.23 9.79
N ALA A 140 11.66 1.17 8.99
CA ALA A 140 12.30 1.54 7.74
C ALA A 140 12.08 3.02 7.42
N ARG A 141 12.86 3.52 6.46
CA ARG A 141 12.57 4.77 5.75
C ARG A 141 12.36 4.48 4.28
N LEU A 142 11.44 5.18 3.66
CA LEU A 142 11.10 4.99 2.26
C LEU A 142 11.70 6.09 1.39
N LYS A 143 12.06 5.72 0.16
CA LYS A 143 12.29 6.64 -0.94
C LYS A 143 11.62 6.09 -2.19
N ALA A 144 10.86 6.92 -2.87
CA ALA A 144 10.15 6.52 -4.09
C ALA A 144 10.47 7.46 -5.25
N PHE A 145 10.59 6.91 -6.44
CA PHE A 145 10.85 7.66 -7.67
C PHE A 145 10.42 6.85 -8.90
N THR A 146 10.40 7.50 -10.06
CA THR A 146 10.09 6.85 -11.33
C THR A 146 11.33 6.78 -12.22
N LEU A 147 11.39 5.75 -13.05
CA LEU A 147 12.28 5.67 -14.20
C LEU A 147 11.44 5.75 -15.47
N LYS A 148 11.98 6.38 -16.51
CA LYS A 148 11.40 6.44 -17.85
C LYS A 148 12.14 5.46 -18.78
N ASP A 149 11.48 5.02 -19.84
CA ASP A 149 12.06 4.20 -20.93
C ASP A 149 12.82 2.92 -20.49
N PRO A 150 12.12 1.87 -20.01
CA PRO A 150 10.69 1.77 -19.81
C PRO A 150 10.25 2.34 -18.45
N ALA A 151 8.99 2.76 -18.39
CA ALA A 151 8.34 3.26 -17.19
C ALA A 151 8.38 2.24 -16.05
N ARG A 152 8.92 2.68 -14.91
CA ARG A 152 8.99 1.89 -13.67
C ARG A 152 8.70 2.79 -12.48
N ILE A 153 7.96 2.26 -11.51
CA ILE A 153 7.85 2.87 -10.19
C ILE A 153 8.82 2.12 -9.28
N VAL A 154 9.67 2.85 -8.57
CA VAL A 154 10.72 2.29 -7.72
C VAL A 154 10.49 2.74 -6.29
N LEU A 155 10.49 1.78 -5.37
CA LEU A 155 10.43 2.00 -3.93
C LEU A 155 11.67 1.37 -3.29
N ASP A 156 12.53 2.23 -2.75
CA ASP A 156 13.65 1.82 -1.90
C ASP A 156 13.22 1.85 -0.44
N VAL A 157 13.45 0.74 0.24
CA VAL A 157 13.15 0.53 1.67
C VAL A 157 14.47 0.40 2.42
N TYR A 158 14.85 1.46 3.11
CA TYR A 158 16.09 1.55 3.88
C TYR A 158 15.88 1.00 5.29
N GLU A 159 16.85 0.22 5.75
CA GLU A 159 16.90 -0.33 7.11
C GLU A 159 17.32 0.70 8.15
#